data_AF-A0AAF0EM18-F1
#
_entry.id   AF-A0AAF0EM18-F1
#
_cell.length_a   1.000
_cell.length_b   1.000
_cell.length_c   1.000
_cell.angle_alpha   90.00
_cell.angle_beta   90.00
_cell.angle_gamma   90.00
#
_symmetry.space_group_name_H-M   'P 1'
#
loop_
_entity.id
_entity.type
_entity.pdbx_description
1 polymer ?
#
loop_
_entity_poly.entity_id
_entity_poly.type
_entity_poly.pdbx_seq_one_letter_code
_entity_poly.pdbx_strand_id
1 'polypeptide(L)'
;MNDAAAAATAAAGDGGGSAQAWYEHVLPRMAAQRVWSDENEASVTEAYRYLDAHPGKEIRSRIIEALRAWLPVREDEVLARIKQWVRRLHTASLMLDDVEDSSELRRSVPAVHTIYGVPQTINTANYVCFQVLADMVQFQPSAIPAVTMEMVALHRGQGMELFWRDSLQCPSEAEYVDMVVNKTGGLFRIAVQLMATAADEEARAQELIPLVNLLGLLFQIRDDYLNLQSTPFSDTKGFCEDLTEGKFSFPLLHAIRTAAPDRTIVHILRQRTQQVEPKKYVIDYLSRITHSFDYTRTVLAALEAQAHAEVARIAALWGTNPALKAVLDALHIPP
;
A
#
# COMPACT_ATOMS: atom_id res chain seq x y z
N MET A 1 28.25 36.87 -18.42
CA MET A 1 28.86 35.69 -19.07
C MET A 1 30.36 35.73 -18.78
N ASN A 2 30.95 34.62 -18.35
CA ASN A 2 32.34 34.43 -17.89
C ASN A 2 32.67 34.80 -16.42
N ASP A 3 32.09 34.09 -15.45
CA ASP A 3 32.78 33.83 -14.17
C ASP A 3 32.18 32.63 -13.40
N ALA A 4 30.92 32.25 -13.67
CA ALA A 4 30.29 31.08 -13.05
C ALA A 4 30.70 29.73 -13.66
N ALA A 5 31.27 29.72 -14.88
CA ALA A 5 31.68 28.49 -15.57
C ALA A 5 33.08 27.98 -15.15
N ALA A 6 33.88 28.80 -14.47
CA ALA A 6 35.23 28.43 -14.02
C ALA A 6 35.24 27.69 -12.68
N ALA A 7 34.18 27.82 -11.86
CA ALA A 7 34.08 27.15 -10.56
C ALA A 7 33.56 25.70 -10.66
N ALA A 8 32.92 25.32 -11.78
CA ALA A 8 32.37 23.98 -11.97
C ALA A 8 33.42 22.95 -12.45
N THR A 9 34.57 23.39 -12.96
CA THR A 9 35.58 22.51 -13.57
C THR A 9 36.71 22.12 -12.59
N ALA A 10 36.71 22.64 -11.36
CA ALA A 10 37.76 22.37 -10.37
C ALA A 10 37.47 21.16 -9.44
N ALA A 11 36.29 20.53 -9.54
CA ALA A 11 35.91 19.38 -8.72
C ALA A 11 35.99 18.03 -9.47
N ALA A 12 36.46 18.02 -10.72
CA ALA A 12 36.52 16.84 -11.59
C ALA A 12 37.96 16.38 -11.89
N GLY A 13 38.84 16.49 -10.90
CA GLY A 13 40.24 16.10 -11.03
C GLY A 13 40.76 15.42 -9.77
N ASP A 14 40.22 14.26 -9.41
CA ASP A 14 40.86 13.38 -8.41
C ASP A 14 41.99 12.58 -9.09
N GLY A 15 42.97 13.33 -9.60
CA GLY A 15 44.20 12.82 -10.18
C GLY A 15 45.32 12.85 -9.14
N GLY A 16 45.49 11.74 -8.40
CA GLY A 16 46.78 11.38 -7.80
C GLY A 16 47.13 11.92 -6.40
N GLY A 17 46.17 12.44 -5.62
CA GLY A 17 46.40 12.76 -4.21
C GLY A 17 46.23 11.54 -3.31
N SER A 18 47.11 11.34 -2.31
CA SER A 18 46.93 10.24 -1.34
C SER A 18 45.58 10.39 -0.62
N ALA A 19 44.93 9.26 -0.28
CA ALA A 19 43.67 9.27 0.48
C ALA A 19 43.77 10.13 1.76
N GLN A 20 44.98 10.27 2.32
CA GLN A 20 45.26 11.12 3.47
C GLN A 20 45.08 12.62 3.17
N ALA A 21 45.56 13.11 2.03
CA ALA A 21 45.39 14.50 1.60
C ALA A 21 43.91 14.87 1.39
N TRP A 22 43.06 13.88 1.07
CA TRP A 22 41.61 14.08 0.98
C TRP A 22 40.99 14.42 2.34
N TYR A 23 41.35 13.68 3.38
CA TYR A 23 40.83 13.88 4.74
C TYR A 23 41.43 15.08 5.46
N GLU A 24 42.68 15.46 5.14
CA GLU A 24 43.36 16.64 5.72
C GLU A 24 42.63 17.97 5.43
N HIS A 25 41.83 18.04 4.35
CA HIS A 25 41.06 19.21 3.96
C HIS A 25 39.55 18.93 3.86
N VAL A 26 39.05 18.02 4.70
CA VAL A 26 37.66 17.56 4.63
C VAL A 26 36.64 18.66 4.95
N LEU A 27 36.94 19.58 5.88
CA LEU A 27 36.00 20.60 6.33
C LEU A 27 35.61 21.59 5.20
N PRO A 28 36.55 22.21 4.46
CA PRO A 28 36.20 23.04 3.30
C PRO A 28 35.40 22.28 2.22
N ARG A 29 35.69 20.99 2.03
CA ARG A 29 34.99 20.14 1.06
C ARG A 29 33.57 19.80 1.51
N MET A 30 33.35 19.62 2.81
CA MET A 30 32.01 19.43 3.39
C MET A 30 31.20 20.72 3.41
N ALA A 31 31.84 21.89 3.52
CA ALA A 31 31.20 23.19 3.50
C ALA A 31 30.76 23.64 2.10
N ALA A 32 31.36 23.07 1.03
CA ALA A 32 30.88 23.27 -0.33
C ALA A 32 29.48 22.65 -0.49
N GLN A 33 28.56 23.37 -1.16
CA GLN A 33 27.20 22.89 -1.42
C GLN A 33 27.28 21.59 -2.23
N ARG A 34 26.95 20.47 -1.61
CA ARG A 34 26.96 19.18 -2.30
C ARG A 34 25.80 19.14 -3.27
N VAL A 35 26.11 19.06 -4.56
CA VAL A 35 25.13 18.81 -5.60
C VAL A 35 24.78 17.33 -5.56
N TRP A 36 23.52 17.03 -5.25
CA TRP A 36 22.98 15.68 -5.44
C TRP A 36 22.79 15.47 -6.94
N SER A 37 23.56 14.55 -7.53
CA SER A 37 23.54 14.30 -8.97
C SER A 37 22.36 13.42 -9.39
N ASP A 38 21.95 13.53 -10.65
CA ASP A 38 20.93 12.64 -11.24
C ASP A 38 21.35 11.17 -11.21
N GLU A 39 22.66 10.87 -11.24
CA GLU A 39 23.20 9.51 -11.08
C GLU A 39 22.98 8.97 -9.66
N ASN A 40 23.21 9.80 -8.64
CA ASN A 40 22.92 9.44 -7.25
C ASN A 40 21.42 9.24 -7.05
N GLU A 41 20.59 10.13 -7.60
CA GLU A 41 19.14 10.01 -7.58
C GLU A 41 18.66 8.70 -8.24
N ALA A 42 19.20 8.39 -9.43
CA ALA A 42 18.89 7.16 -10.15
C ALA A 42 19.29 5.92 -9.32
N SER A 43 20.42 5.96 -8.64
CA SER A 43 20.93 4.86 -7.82
C SER A 43 20.05 4.60 -6.58
N VAL A 44 19.63 5.65 -5.87
CA VAL A 44 18.78 5.47 -4.67
C VAL A 44 17.33 5.11 -5.01
N THR A 45 16.86 5.44 -6.21
CA THR A 45 15.49 5.15 -6.68
C THR A 45 15.37 3.90 -7.55
N GLU A 46 16.47 3.21 -7.86
CA GLU A 46 16.46 2.06 -8.77
C GLU A 46 15.50 0.95 -8.31
N ALA A 47 15.56 0.58 -7.04
CA ALA A 47 14.68 -0.43 -6.44
C ALA A 47 13.19 -0.05 -6.54
N TYR A 48 12.86 1.24 -6.43
CA TYR A 48 11.50 1.73 -6.65
C TYR A 48 11.09 1.62 -8.12
N ARG A 49 11.96 2.06 -9.04
CA ARG A 49 11.70 2.03 -10.49
C ARG A 49 11.48 0.61 -11.00
N TYR A 50 12.18 -0.38 -10.44
CA TYR A 50 11.97 -1.79 -10.74
C TYR A 50 10.51 -2.22 -10.49
N LEU A 51 9.96 -1.93 -9.30
CA LEU A 51 8.58 -2.31 -9.00
C LEU A 51 7.56 -1.43 -9.76
N ASP A 52 7.87 -0.15 -9.92
CA ASP A 52 7.00 0.80 -10.61
C ASP A 52 6.84 0.47 -12.11
N ALA A 53 7.84 -0.17 -12.73
CA ALA A 53 7.78 -0.66 -14.11
C ALA A 53 6.82 -1.85 -14.32
N HIS A 54 6.35 -2.49 -13.26
CA HIS A 54 5.44 -3.63 -13.30
C HIS A 54 4.08 -3.23 -12.71
N PRO A 55 3.22 -2.48 -13.43
CA PRO A 55 1.98 -1.93 -12.86
C PRO A 55 0.99 -3.02 -12.44
N GLY A 56 0.21 -2.73 -11.40
CA GLY A 56 -0.84 -3.62 -10.90
C GLY A 56 -2.17 -3.43 -11.63
N LYS A 57 -3.28 -3.74 -10.95
CA LYS A 57 -4.65 -3.55 -11.47
C LYS A 57 -5.11 -2.08 -11.50
N GLU A 58 -4.29 -1.15 -11.02
CA GLU A 58 -4.53 0.31 -11.04
C GLU A 58 -5.90 0.77 -10.50
N ILE A 59 -6.48 0.01 -9.56
CA ILE A 59 -7.82 0.29 -9.04
C ILE A 59 -7.87 1.64 -8.31
N ARG A 60 -6.82 1.99 -7.56
CA ARG A 60 -6.70 3.28 -6.88
C ARG A 60 -6.72 4.45 -7.86
N SER A 61 -5.97 4.36 -8.94
CA SER A 61 -5.93 5.37 -10.01
C SER A 61 -7.31 5.55 -10.67
N ARG A 62 -8.05 4.46 -10.88
CA ARG A 62 -9.44 4.51 -11.39
C ARG A 62 -10.42 5.14 -10.40
N ILE A 63 -10.28 4.87 -9.10
CA ILE A 63 -11.10 5.49 -8.06
C ILE A 63 -10.82 6.99 -7.98
N ILE A 64 -9.56 7.41 -7.99
CA ILE A 64 -9.19 8.84 -8.02
C ILE A 64 -9.81 9.54 -9.22
N GLU A 65 -9.73 8.94 -10.41
CA GLU A 65 -10.37 9.51 -11.60
C GLU A 65 -11.90 9.59 -11.44
N ALA A 66 -12.53 8.53 -10.95
CA ALA A 66 -13.98 8.50 -10.73
C ALA A 66 -14.44 9.54 -9.70
N LEU A 67 -13.66 9.77 -8.64
CA LEU A 67 -13.96 10.76 -7.61
C LEU A 67 -13.96 12.19 -8.13
N ARG A 68 -13.35 12.46 -9.30
CA ARG A 68 -13.36 13.79 -9.93
C ARG A 68 -14.77 14.33 -10.18
N ALA A 69 -15.74 13.43 -10.38
CA ALA A 69 -17.15 13.80 -10.55
C ALA A 69 -17.75 14.46 -9.29
N TRP A 70 -17.21 14.18 -8.11
CA TRP A 70 -17.69 14.70 -6.82
C TRP A 70 -16.72 15.70 -6.17
N LEU A 71 -15.42 15.57 -6.47
CA LEU A 71 -14.34 16.47 -6.06
C LEU A 71 -13.73 17.09 -7.34
N PRO A 72 -14.25 18.22 -7.84
CA PRO A 72 -13.92 18.75 -9.15
C PRO A 72 -12.54 19.44 -9.18
N VAL A 73 -11.47 18.64 -9.10
CA VAL A 73 -10.10 19.12 -9.31
C VAL A 73 -9.99 19.72 -10.71
N ARG A 74 -9.73 21.04 -10.77
CA ARG A 74 -9.87 21.85 -11.99
C ARG A 74 -8.78 21.57 -13.01
N GLU A 75 -7.55 21.43 -12.55
CA GLU A 75 -6.37 21.29 -13.39
C GLU A 75 -5.95 19.82 -13.52
N ASP A 76 -5.82 19.34 -14.76
CA ASP A 76 -5.41 17.96 -15.04
C ASP A 76 -4.01 17.64 -14.49
N GLU A 77 -3.11 18.63 -14.51
CA GLU A 77 -1.76 18.50 -13.94
C GLU A 77 -1.78 18.27 -12.43
N VAL A 78 -2.68 18.94 -11.71
CA VAL A 78 -2.87 18.74 -10.26
C VAL A 78 -3.40 17.35 -9.98
N LEU A 79 -4.40 16.88 -10.74
CA LEU A 79 -4.93 15.53 -10.59
C LEU A 79 -3.86 14.46 -10.93
N ALA A 80 -3.06 14.68 -11.97
CA ALA A 80 -1.96 13.80 -12.34
C ALA A 80 -0.91 13.71 -11.23
N ARG A 81 -0.58 14.84 -10.59
CA ARG A 81 0.32 14.89 -9.44
C ARG A 81 -0.24 14.14 -8.23
N ILE A 82 -1.52 14.31 -7.90
CA ILE A 82 -2.19 13.57 -6.82
C ILE A 82 -2.14 12.06 -7.09
N LYS A 83 -2.46 11.63 -8.31
CA LYS A 83 -2.34 10.20 -8.71
C LYS A 83 -0.90 9.70 -8.55
N GLN A 84 0.09 10.50 -8.94
CA GLN A 84 1.50 10.17 -8.79
C GLN A 84 1.88 10.02 -7.31
N TRP A 85 1.49 10.94 -6.43
CA TRP A 85 1.73 10.84 -4.99
C TRP A 85 1.13 9.57 -4.40
N VAL A 86 -0.15 9.30 -4.66
CA VAL A 86 -0.82 8.11 -4.15
C VAL A 86 -0.18 6.83 -4.69
N ARG A 87 0.20 6.77 -5.97
CA ARG A 87 0.91 5.63 -6.57
C ARG A 87 2.29 5.43 -5.94
N ARG A 88 3.04 6.49 -5.69
CA ARG A 88 4.37 6.44 -5.06
C ARG A 88 4.28 5.93 -3.63
N LEU A 89 3.37 6.48 -2.83
CA LEU A 89 3.11 6.02 -1.46
C LEU A 89 2.64 4.56 -1.45
N HIS A 90 1.75 4.17 -2.35
CA HIS A 90 1.32 2.78 -2.47
C HIS A 90 2.48 1.83 -2.79
N THR A 91 3.31 2.19 -3.76
CA THR A 91 4.40 1.33 -4.22
C THR A 91 5.47 1.22 -3.14
N ALA A 92 5.77 2.32 -2.43
CA ALA A 92 6.65 2.29 -1.27
C ALA A 92 6.09 1.40 -0.15
N SER A 93 4.78 1.46 0.13
CA SER A 93 4.18 0.57 1.14
C SER A 93 4.27 -0.90 0.72
N LEU A 94 4.05 -1.23 -0.56
CA LEU A 94 4.22 -2.61 -1.05
C LEU A 94 5.64 -3.13 -0.88
N MET A 95 6.66 -2.28 -1.10
CA MET A 95 8.06 -2.64 -0.90
C MET A 95 8.36 -2.97 0.58
N LEU A 96 7.76 -2.22 1.51
CA LEU A 96 7.90 -2.47 2.95
C LEU A 96 7.11 -3.71 3.38
N ASP A 97 5.84 -3.82 2.99
CA ASP A 97 5.00 -5.00 3.26
C ASP A 97 5.71 -6.29 2.76
N ASP A 98 6.25 -6.30 1.53
CA ASP A 98 6.98 -7.46 0.99
C ASP A 98 8.18 -7.88 1.87
N VAL A 99 8.89 -6.91 2.45
CA VAL A 99 9.99 -7.19 3.39
C VAL A 99 9.45 -7.71 4.72
N GLU A 100 8.42 -7.06 5.26
CA GLU A 100 7.84 -7.38 6.57
C GLU A 100 7.17 -8.75 6.58
N ASP A 101 6.58 -9.16 5.46
CA ASP A 101 5.90 -10.44 5.25
C ASP A 101 6.82 -11.52 4.66
N SER A 102 8.03 -11.14 4.24
CA SER A 102 8.99 -12.04 3.57
C SER A 102 8.43 -12.67 2.29
N SER A 103 7.61 -11.91 1.54
CA SER A 103 6.99 -12.35 0.30
C SER A 103 8.04 -12.55 -0.81
N GLU A 104 7.98 -13.63 -1.56
CA GLU A 104 8.98 -13.93 -2.60
C GLU A 104 8.63 -13.24 -3.93
N LEU A 105 7.34 -13.03 -4.18
CA LEU A 105 6.82 -12.51 -5.45
C LEU A 105 5.91 -11.30 -5.23
N ARG A 106 5.97 -10.36 -6.16
CA ARG A 106 5.06 -9.22 -6.25
C ARG A 106 4.68 -9.00 -7.71
N ARG A 107 3.38 -9.04 -8.02
CA ARG A 107 2.85 -8.85 -9.39
C ARG A 107 3.50 -9.83 -10.39
N SER A 108 3.74 -11.07 -9.96
CA SER A 108 4.37 -12.14 -10.75
C SER A 108 5.85 -11.93 -11.11
N VAL A 109 6.52 -10.97 -10.48
CA VAL A 109 7.98 -10.79 -10.56
C VAL A 109 8.60 -10.93 -9.17
N PRO A 110 9.92 -11.20 -9.04
CA PRO A 110 10.57 -11.27 -7.74
C PRO A 110 10.34 -10.00 -6.92
N ALA A 111 10.04 -10.15 -5.63
CA ALA A 111 9.86 -9.02 -4.72
C ALA A 111 11.15 -8.21 -4.63
N VAL A 112 11.05 -6.89 -4.43
CA VAL A 112 12.19 -5.96 -4.58
C VAL A 112 13.39 -6.35 -3.71
N HIS A 113 13.12 -6.77 -2.47
CA HIS A 113 14.17 -7.14 -1.52
C HIS A 113 14.91 -8.44 -1.89
N THR A 114 14.34 -9.28 -2.75
CA THR A 114 15.01 -10.49 -3.26
C THR A 114 16.08 -10.16 -4.29
N ILE A 115 16.00 -8.99 -4.93
CA ILE A 115 16.96 -8.51 -5.95
C ILE A 115 17.94 -7.50 -5.32
N TYR A 116 17.41 -6.48 -4.65
CA TYR A 116 18.17 -5.34 -4.13
C TYR A 116 18.59 -5.51 -2.66
N GLY A 117 18.14 -6.58 -2.01
CA GLY A 117 18.36 -6.80 -0.59
C GLY A 117 17.41 -5.97 0.30
N VAL A 118 17.21 -6.47 1.52
CA VAL A 118 16.36 -5.83 2.53
C VAL A 118 16.80 -4.40 2.86
N PRO A 119 18.09 -4.10 3.12
CA PRO A 119 18.49 -2.75 3.53
C PRO A 119 18.21 -1.68 2.47
N GLN A 120 18.51 -1.97 1.20
CA GLN A 120 18.28 -1.02 0.11
C GLN A 120 16.77 -0.82 -0.12
N THR A 121 15.99 -1.91 -0.07
CA THR A 121 14.53 -1.84 -0.26
C THR A 121 13.87 -0.94 0.80
N ILE A 122 14.20 -1.14 2.08
CA ILE A 122 13.69 -0.31 3.18
C ILE A 122 14.11 1.15 2.99
N ASN A 123 15.39 1.40 2.67
CA ASN A 123 15.90 2.75 2.48
C ASN A 123 15.19 3.47 1.33
N THR A 124 15.07 2.81 0.17
CA THR A 124 14.42 3.38 -1.02
C THR A 124 12.93 3.64 -0.78
N ALA A 125 12.20 2.71 -0.14
CA ALA A 125 10.78 2.91 0.15
C ALA A 125 10.55 4.12 1.08
N ASN A 126 11.32 4.22 2.16
CA ASN A 126 11.26 5.36 3.07
C ASN A 126 11.65 6.67 2.37
N TYR A 127 12.70 6.64 1.55
CA TYR A 127 13.13 7.79 0.77
C TYR A 127 12.00 8.30 -0.15
N VAL A 128 11.32 7.39 -0.86
CA VAL A 128 10.18 7.75 -1.73
C VAL A 128 9.02 8.38 -0.94
N CYS A 129 8.71 7.89 0.26
CA CYS A 129 7.72 8.51 1.14
C CYS A 129 8.08 9.97 1.47
N PHE A 130 9.34 10.24 1.83
CA PHE A 130 9.79 11.60 2.10
C PHE A 130 9.85 12.47 0.85
N GLN A 131 10.19 11.92 -0.31
CA GLN A 131 10.13 12.64 -1.58
C GLN A 131 8.70 13.08 -1.93
N VAL A 132 7.69 12.24 -1.67
CA VAL A 132 6.28 12.63 -1.85
C VAL A 132 5.93 13.78 -0.91
N LEU A 133 6.28 13.69 0.38
CA LEU A 133 6.03 14.78 1.33
C LEU A 133 6.75 16.08 0.93
N ALA A 134 8.00 15.99 0.45
CA ALA A 134 8.75 17.15 -0.02
C ALA A 134 8.09 17.81 -1.25
N ASP A 135 7.59 17.03 -2.20
CA ASP A 135 6.83 17.56 -3.34
C ASP A 135 5.53 18.21 -2.88
N MET A 136 4.83 17.60 -1.90
CA MET A 136 3.63 18.20 -1.30
C MET A 136 3.91 19.52 -0.59
N VAL A 137 5.08 19.71 0.04
CA VAL A 137 5.46 21.00 0.65
C VAL A 137 5.48 22.12 -0.39
N GLN A 138 5.92 21.80 -1.61
CA GLN A 138 6.00 22.76 -2.70
C GLN A 138 4.63 23.04 -3.33
N PHE A 139 3.80 22.02 -3.52
CA PHE A 139 2.60 22.12 -4.37
C PHE A 139 1.27 22.10 -3.62
N GLN A 140 1.19 21.51 -2.42
CA GLN A 140 -0.05 21.42 -1.63
C GLN A 140 0.22 21.34 -0.11
N PRO A 141 0.88 22.36 0.49
CA PRO A 141 1.34 22.30 1.87
C PRO A 141 0.22 22.18 2.90
N SER A 142 -0.99 22.68 2.60
CA SER A 142 -2.16 22.59 3.47
C SER A 142 -2.65 21.15 3.71
N ALA A 143 -2.38 20.22 2.77
CA ALA A 143 -2.79 18.82 2.89
C ALA A 143 -1.84 17.98 3.76
N ILE A 144 -0.61 18.46 4.02
CA ILE A 144 0.44 17.71 4.73
C ILE A 144 0.00 17.22 6.10
N PRO A 145 -0.64 18.03 6.97
CA PRO A 145 -1.05 17.55 8.29
C PRO A 145 -2.02 16.37 8.20
N ALA A 146 -3.03 16.45 7.32
CA ALA A 146 -4.00 15.37 7.12
C ALA A 146 -3.33 14.12 6.55
N VAL A 147 -2.50 14.25 5.51
CA VAL A 147 -1.80 13.11 4.91
C VAL A 147 -0.81 12.48 5.88
N THR A 148 -0.11 13.26 6.70
CA THR A 148 0.79 12.73 7.73
C THR A 148 0.03 11.91 8.77
N MET A 149 -1.14 12.39 9.21
CA MET A 149 -1.98 11.63 10.14
C MET A 149 -2.47 10.32 9.54
N GLU A 150 -2.81 10.31 8.25
CA GLU A 150 -3.16 9.07 7.56
C GLU A 150 -1.96 8.13 7.40
N MET A 151 -0.76 8.64 7.15
CA MET A 151 0.46 7.81 7.15
C MET A 151 0.72 7.19 8.53
N VAL A 152 0.44 7.91 9.62
CA VAL A 152 0.50 7.34 10.98
C VAL A 152 -0.56 6.25 11.16
N ALA A 153 -1.79 6.46 10.64
CA ALA A 153 -2.83 5.43 10.67
C ALA A 153 -2.43 4.17 9.90
N LEU A 154 -1.83 4.31 8.70
CA LEU A 154 -1.30 3.18 7.92
C LEU A 154 -0.35 2.32 8.76
N HIS A 155 0.62 2.94 9.44
CA HIS A 155 1.59 2.23 10.28
C HIS A 155 0.96 1.63 11.54
N ARG A 156 -0.08 2.26 12.12
CA ARG A 156 -0.83 1.67 13.24
C ARG A 156 -1.55 0.39 12.82
N GLY A 157 -2.20 0.41 11.65
CA GLY A 157 -2.84 -0.77 11.09
C GLY A 157 -1.82 -1.89 10.83
N GLN A 158 -0.75 -1.57 10.10
CA GLN A 158 0.33 -2.53 9.83
C GLN A 158 0.93 -3.09 11.11
N GLY A 159 1.25 -2.22 12.08
CA GLY A 159 1.83 -2.65 13.36
C GLY A 159 0.95 -3.61 14.14
N MET A 160 -0.39 -3.44 14.11
CA MET A 160 -1.31 -4.37 14.77
C MET A 160 -1.38 -5.72 14.05
N GLU A 161 -1.38 -5.73 12.71
CA GLU A 161 -1.33 -6.96 11.92
C GLU A 161 -0.06 -7.77 12.23
N LEU A 162 1.11 -7.10 12.21
CA LEU A 162 2.39 -7.70 12.57
C LEU A 162 2.40 -8.19 14.02
N PHE A 163 1.87 -7.39 14.96
CA PHE A 163 1.78 -7.78 16.37
C PHE A 163 0.97 -9.07 16.54
N TRP A 164 -0.22 -9.17 15.93
CA TRP A 164 -1.03 -10.38 16.01
C TRP A 164 -0.32 -11.59 15.43
N ARG A 165 0.25 -11.44 14.23
CA ARG A 165 1.05 -12.46 13.54
C ARG A 165 2.20 -12.98 14.40
N ASP A 166 2.99 -12.07 14.98
CA ASP A 166 4.23 -12.42 15.69
C ASP A 166 3.97 -12.87 17.14
N SER A 167 2.88 -12.41 17.77
CA SER A 167 2.42 -12.87 19.09
C SER A 167 1.52 -14.11 19.03
N LEU A 168 1.07 -14.51 17.83
CA LEU A 168 0.08 -15.55 17.57
C LEU A 168 -1.27 -15.29 18.26
N GLN A 169 -1.61 -14.03 18.47
CA GLN A 169 -2.89 -13.62 19.04
C GLN A 169 -3.89 -13.41 17.91
N CYS A 170 -4.83 -14.35 17.74
CA CYS A 170 -5.92 -14.19 16.78
C CYS A 170 -6.83 -13.02 17.19
N PRO A 171 -7.02 -12.00 16.34
CA PRO A 171 -7.92 -10.89 16.65
C PRO A 171 -9.40 -11.32 16.61
N SER A 172 -10.27 -10.44 17.08
CA SER A 172 -11.71 -10.44 16.79
C SER A 172 -11.99 -9.80 15.42
N GLU A 173 -13.19 -10.02 14.89
CA GLU A 173 -13.60 -9.38 13.64
C GLU A 173 -13.64 -7.84 13.76
N ALA A 174 -14.06 -7.31 14.91
CA ALA A 174 -14.07 -5.87 15.15
C ALA A 174 -12.64 -5.29 15.12
N GLU A 175 -11.69 -5.94 15.79
CA GLU A 175 -10.29 -5.54 15.75
C GLU A 175 -9.72 -5.63 14.32
N TYR A 176 -10.04 -6.70 13.57
CA TYR A 176 -9.65 -6.82 12.16
C TYR A 176 -10.18 -5.65 11.34
N VAL A 177 -11.46 -5.28 11.47
CA VAL A 177 -12.04 -4.12 10.77
C VAL A 177 -11.29 -2.83 11.10
N ASP A 178 -11.01 -2.56 12.37
CA ASP A 178 -10.26 -1.38 12.80
C ASP A 178 -8.84 -1.35 12.21
N MET A 179 -8.16 -2.49 12.17
CA MET A 179 -6.84 -2.62 11.54
C MET A 179 -6.92 -2.30 10.05
N VAL A 180 -7.90 -2.85 9.32
CA VAL A 180 -8.04 -2.64 7.89
C VAL A 180 -8.41 -1.20 7.55
N VAL A 181 -9.27 -0.57 8.34
CA VAL A 181 -9.58 0.86 8.17
C VAL A 181 -8.32 1.70 8.31
N ASN A 182 -7.43 1.36 9.23
CA ASN A 182 -6.15 2.04 9.39
C ASN A 182 -5.15 1.73 8.25
N LYS A 183 -4.90 0.45 7.93
CA LYS A 183 -3.91 -0.02 6.94
C LYS A 183 -4.33 0.23 5.48
N THR A 184 -5.54 -0.16 5.08
CA THR A 184 -5.95 -0.14 3.67
C THR A 184 -6.83 1.08 3.38
N GLY A 185 -7.67 1.49 4.34
CA GLY A 185 -8.49 2.70 4.23
C GLY A 185 -7.65 4.00 4.19
N GLY A 186 -6.52 4.05 4.91
CA GLY A 186 -5.70 5.26 5.02
C GLY A 186 -5.24 5.81 3.69
N LEU A 187 -4.86 4.95 2.74
CA LEU A 187 -4.38 5.40 1.43
C LEU A 187 -5.50 5.93 0.54
N PHE A 188 -6.72 5.39 0.67
CA PHE A 188 -7.89 5.98 0.00
C PHE A 188 -8.30 7.31 0.63
N ARG A 189 -8.19 7.44 1.97
CA ARG A 189 -8.42 8.72 2.65
C ARG A 189 -7.40 9.77 2.24
N ILE A 190 -6.11 9.43 2.10
CA ILE A 190 -5.09 10.32 1.53
C ILE A 190 -5.53 10.84 0.16
N ALA A 191 -5.99 9.96 -0.74
CA ALA A 191 -6.45 10.36 -2.06
C ALA A 191 -7.64 11.33 -2.00
N VAL A 192 -8.65 11.05 -1.17
CA VAL A 192 -9.82 11.93 -0.97
C VAL A 192 -9.40 13.29 -0.41
N GLN A 193 -8.55 13.32 0.62
CA GLN A 193 -8.09 14.56 1.24
C GLN A 193 -7.29 15.42 0.26
N LEU A 194 -6.37 14.80 -0.49
CA LEU A 194 -5.60 15.49 -1.54
C LEU A 194 -6.52 16.11 -2.59
N MET A 195 -7.50 15.37 -3.09
CA MET A 195 -8.46 15.87 -4.09
C MET A 195 -9.36 16.96 -3.54
N ALA A 196 -9.86 16.81 -2.31
CA ALA A 196 -10.74 17.77 -1.68
C ALA A 196 -10.03 19.10 -1.42
N THR A 197 -8.80 19.07 -0.90
CA THR A 197 -7.98 20.27 -0.73
C THR A 197 -7.62 20.92 -2.08
N ALA A 198 -7.38 20.13 -3.13
CA ALA A 198 -7.14 20.69 -4.47
C ALA A 198 -8.40 21.27 -5.14
N ALA A 199 -9.59 20.93 -4.64
CA ALA A 199 -10.87 21.40 -5.15
C ALA A 199 -11.55 22.45 -4.25
N ASP A 200 -10.92 22.84 -3.12
CA ASP A 200 -11.50 23.68 -2.06
C ASP A 200 -12.83 23.12 -1.51
N GLU A 201 -12.90 21.80 -1.33
CA GLU A 201 -14.10 21.04 -0.95
C GLU A 201 -13.85 20.10 0.26
N GLU A 202 -13.06 20.53 1.25
CA GLU A 202 -12.71 19.73 2.43
C GLU A 202 -13.93 19.22 3.22
N ALA A 203 -15.04 19.96 3.19
CA ALA A 203 -16.29 19.51 3.79
C ALA A 203 -16.83 18.23 3.10
N ARG A 204 -16.67 18.10 1.77
CA ARG A 204 -17.05 16.88 1.03
C ARG A 204 -16.13 15.71 1.33
N ALA A 205 -14.88 15.96 1.71
CA ALA A 205 -13.96 14.89 2.10
C ALA A 205 -14.57 14.04 3.23
N GLN A 206 -15.17 14.69 4.25
CA GLN A 206 -15.76 14.02 5.41
C GLN A 206 -16.94 13.12 5.03
N GLU A 207 -17.78 13.57 4.11
CA GLU A 207 -18.90 12.78 3.56
C GLU A 207 -18.43 11.56 2.74
N LEU A 208 -17.20 11.58 2.21
CA LEU A 208 -16.62 10.47 1.45
C LEU A 208 -15.85 9.47 2.33
N ILE A 209 -15.47 9.83 3.57
CA ILE A 209 -14.70 8.96 4.47
C ILE A 209 -15.41 7.60 4.72
N PRO A 210 -16.72 7.54 5.05
CA PRO A 210 -17.40 6.26 5.25
C PRO A 210 -17.32 5.36 4.02
N LEU A 211 -17.53 5.93 2.82
CA LEU A 211 -17.44 5.20 1.56
C LEU A 211 -16.04 4.63 1.34
N VAL A 212 -14.99 5.43 1.49
CA VAL A 212 -13.62 4.94 1.24
C VAL A 212 -13.12 3.96 2.30
N ASN A 213 -13.59 4.07 3.54
CA ASN A 213 -13.34 3.07 4.58
C ASN A 213 -14.01 1.73 4.23
N LEU A 214 -15.27 1.78 3.79
CA LEU A 214 -16.01 0.61 3.36
C LEU A 214 -15.37 -0.05 2.13
N LEU A 215 -14.93 0.75 1.16
CA LEU A 215 -14.13 0.28 0.03
C LEU A 215 -12.85 -0.40 0.50
N GLY A 216 -12.11 0.23 1.41
CA GLY A 216 -10.88 -0.33 1.99
C GLY A 216 -11.11 -1.70 2.63
N LEU A 217 -12.20 -1.85 3.40
CA LEU A 217 -12.60 -3.12 4.00
C LEU A 217 -12.97 -4.18 2.95
N LEU A 218 -13.79 -3.81 1.98
CA LEU A 218 -14.17 -4.68 0.86
C LEU A 218 -12.93 -5.17 0.08
N PHE A 219 -11.99 -4.26 -0.21
CA PHE A 219 -10.74 -4.60 -0.90
C PHE A 219 -9.89 -5.58 -0.11
N GLN A 220 -9.73 -5.37 1.19
CA GLN A 220 -8.87 -6.23 2.00
C GLN A 220 -9.45 -7.62 2.18
N ILE A 221 -10.73 -7.74 2.56
CA ILE A 221 -11.37 -9.06 2.74
C ILE A 221 -11.37 -9.82 1.41
N ARG A 222 -11.53 -9.11 0.29
CA ARG A 222 -11.43 -9.70 -1.05
C ARG A 222 -10.01 -10.17 -1.37
N ASP A 223 -8.97 -9.42 -1.00
CA ASP A 223 -7.57 -9.82 -1.19
C ASP A 223 -7.27 -11.09 -0.38
N ASP A 224 -7.65 -11.10 0.90
CA ASP A 224 -7.51 -12.23 1.82
C ASP A 224 -8.24 -13.49 1.30
N TYR A 225 -9.47 -13.32 0.79
CA TYR A 225 -10.23 -14.42 0.19
C TYR A 225 -9.53 -14.99 -1.05
N LEU A 226 -9.10 -14.12 -1.97
CA LEU A 226 -8.48 -14.54 -3.22
C LEU A 226 -7.10 -15.16 -3.01
N ASN A 227 -6.34 -14.73 -1.99
CA ASN A 227 -5.06 -15.34 -1.62
C ASN A 227 -5.20 -16.85 -1.38
N LEU A 228 -6.32 -17.27 -0.78
CA LEU A 228 -6.57 -18.66 -0.40
C LEU A 228 -7.37 -19.48 -1.43
N GLN A 229 -8.18 -18.84 -2.28
CA GLN A 229 -9.12 -19.53 -3.19
C GLN A 229 -8.76 -19.47 -4.68
N SER A 230 -7.89 -18.54 -5.10
CA SER A 230 -7.73 -18.23 -6.53
C SER A 230 -6.44 -18.78 -7.10
N THR A 231 -6.56 -19.66 -8.11
CA THR A 231 -5.42 -20.15 -8.89
C THR A 231 -4.68 -19.01 -9.61
N PRO A 232 -5.35 -18.07 -10.29
CA PRO A 232 -4.65 -16.91 -10.87
C PRO A 232 -3.91 -16.04 -9.85
N PHE A 233 -4.39 -15.97 -8.61
CA PHE A 233 -3.70 -15.21 -7.55
C PHE A 233 -2.46 -15.96 -7.06
N SER A 234 -2.54 -17.29 -7.02
CA SER A 234 -1.41 -18.17 -6.73
C SER A 234 -0.26 -17.98 -7.71
N ASP A 235 -0.55 -17.67 -8.98
CA ASP A 235 0.48 -17.40 -10.00
C ASP A 235 1.18 -16.03 -9.82
N THR A 236 0.53 -15.07 -9.13
CA THR A 236 1.05 -13.70 -8.98
C THR A 236 1.82 -13.44 -7.68
N LYS A 237 1.53 -14.23 -6.65
CA LYS A 237 1.98 -14.07 -5.25
C LYS A 237 2.55 -15.37 -4.71
N GLY A 238 1.88 -16.49 -4.96
CA GLY A 238 2.28 -17.81 -4.51
C GLY A 238 1.06 -18.56 -3.97
N PHE A 239 1.13 -19.90 -3.92
CA PHE A 239 -0.01 -20.71 -3.46
C PHE A 239 -0.28 -20.47 -1.96
N CYS A 240 -1.41 -19.83 -1.64
CA CYS A 240 -1.84 -19.50 -0.27
C CYS A 240 -0.73 -18.80 0.54
N GLU A 241 -0.22 -17.69 0.03
CA GLU A 241 0.89 -16.94 0.63
C GLU A 241 0.56 -16.47 2.06
N ASP A 242 -0.69 -16.10 2.37
CA ASP A 242 -1.09 -15.67 3.73
C ASP A 242 -0.72 -16.71 4.80
N LEU A 243 -0.71 -18.01 4.45
CA LEU A 243 -0.31 -19.10 5.35
C LEU A 243 1.21 -19.16 5.56
N THR A 244 1.98 -18.79 4.54
CA THR A 244 3.45 -18.67 4.64
C THR A 244 3.83 -17.42 5.42
N GLU A 245 3.11 -16.32 5.22
CA GLU A 245 3.28 -15.08 6.00
C GLU A 245 2.86 -15.30 7.48
N GLY A 246 1.97 -16.25 7.75
CA GLY A 246 1.42 -16.52 9.08
C GLY A 246 0.33 -15.53 9.47
N LYS A 247 -0.28 -14.88 8.48
CA LYS A 247 -1.24 -13.80 8.63
C LYS A 247 -2.59 -14.32 9.13
N PHE A 248 -3.23 -13.56 10.02
CA PHE A 248 -4.61 -13.78 10.44
C PHE A 248 -5.58 -13.12 9.44
N SER A 249 -5.59 -13.60 8.20
CA SER A 249 -6.49 -13.08 7.16
C SER A 249 -7.95 -13.42 7.47
N PHE A 250 -8.91 -12.69 6.89
CA PHE A 250 -10.32 -12.75 7.31
C PHE A 250 -10.90 -14.19 7.36
N PRO A 251 -10.72 -15.06 6.34
CA PRO A 251 -11.22 -16.43 6.40
C PRO A 251 -10.56 -17.27 7.50
N LEU A 252 -9.26 -17.05 7.75
CA LEU A 252 -8.46 -17.76 8.75
C LEU A 252 -8.87 -17.35 10.16
N LEU A 253 -9.04 -16.05 10.39
CA LEU A 253 -9.57 -15.51 11.64
C LEU A 253 -10.92 -16.13 11.98
N HIS A 254 -11.87 -16.13 11.02
CA HIS A 254 -13.17 -16.74 11.25
C HIS A 254 -13.03 -18.23 11.59
N ALA A 255 -12.20 -18.98 10.84
CA ALA A 255 -12.00 -20.41 11.11
C ALA A 255 -11.44 -20.67 12.51
N ILE A 256 -10.40 -19.94 12.92
CA ILE A 256 -9.75 -20.12 14.23
C ILE A 256 -10.74 -19.86 15.36
N ARG A 257 -11.58 -18.83 15.24
CA ARG A 257 -12.57 -18.49 16.27
C ARG A 257 -13.73 -19.48 16.30
N THR A 258 -14.19 -19.94 15.14
CA THR A 258 -15.30 -20.90 15.02
C THR A 258 -14.91 -22.31 15.46
N ALA A 259 -13.66 -22.72 15.21
CA ALA A 259 -13.16 -24.05 15.53
C ALA A 259 -12.66 -24.23 16.97
N ALA A 260 -12.74 -23.21 17.83
CA ALA A 260 -12.23 -23.29 19.19
C ALA A 260 -12.85 -24.48 19.96
N PRO A 261 -12.04 -25.31 20.65
CA PRO A 261 -10.64 -25.10 21.04
C PRO A 261 -9.57 -25.67 20.10
N ASP A 262 -9.90 -26.06 18.87
CA ASP A 262 -8.91 -26.58 17.90
C ASP A 262 -7.84 -25.52 17.58
N ARG A 263 -6.56 -25.88 17.77
CA ARG A 263 -5.39 -25.01 17.55
C ARG A 263 -4.62 -25.33 16.28
N THR A 264 -5.12 -26.26 15.46
CA THR A 264 -4.40 -26.79 14.29
C THR A 264 -4.00 -25.69 13.31
N ILE A 265 -4.95 -24.80 12.94
CA ILE A 265 -4.68 -23.68 12.03
C ILE A 265 -3.63 -22.73 12.64
N VAL A 266 -3.76 -22.38 13.91
CA VAL A 266 -2.80 -21.50 14.61
C VAL A 266 -1.39 -22.11 14.61
N HIS A 267 -1.28 -23.42 14.83
CA HIS A 267 0.01 -24.12 14.76
C HIS A 267 0.60 -24.11 13.35
N ILE A 268 -0.22 -24.27 12.30
CA ILE A 268 0.25 -24.18 10.91
C ILE A 268 0.72 -22.76 10.57
N LEU A 269 -0.03 -21.72 10.97
CA LEU A 269 0.38 -20.32 10.79
C LEU A 269 1.72 -20.02 11.47
N ARG A 270 1.91 -20.53 12.70
CA ARG A 270 3.18 -20.39 13.42
C ARG A 270 4.37 -20.96 12.67
N GLN A 271 4.18 -22.02 11.88
CA GLN A 271 5.27 -22.63 11.13
C GLN A 271 5.71 -21.81 9.90
N ARG A 272 4.89 -20.86 9.43
CA ARG A 272 5.17 -20.09 8.20
C ARG A 272 5.57 -20.99 7.03
N THR A 273 4.83 -22.08 6.89
CA THR A 273 5.24 -23.20 6.02
C THR A 273 5.13 -22.83 4.55
N GLN A 274 6.15 -23.22 3.78
CA GLN A 274 6.09 -23.22 2.31
C GLN A 274 5.53 -24.53 1.74
N GLN A 275 5.32 -25.55 2.58
CA GLN A 275 4.86 -26.86 2.13
C GLN A 275 3.40 -26.81 1.68
N VAL A 276 3.12 -27.45 0.55
CA VAL A 276 1.79 -27.46 -0.08
C VAL A 276 0.77 -28.26 0.74
N GLU A 277 1.16 -29.36 1.38
CA GLU A 277 0.21 -30.25 2.07
C GLU A 277 -0.43 -29.63 3.32
N PRO A 278 0.32 -28.97 4.24
CA PRO A 278 -0.29 -28.19 5.31
C PRO A 278 -1.23 -27.09 4.80
N LYS A 279 -0.87 -26.43 3.68
CA LYS A 279 -1.71 -25.40 3.07
C LYS A 279 -3.03 -25.99 2.57
N LYS A 280 -2.98 -27.08 1.80
CA LYS A 280 -4.18 -27.81 1.35
C LYS A 280 -5.05 -28.26 2.51
N TYR A 281 -4.45 -28.74 3.60
CA TYR A 281 -5.21 -29.12 4.81
C TYR A 281 -6.00 -27.93 5.36
N VAL A 282 -5.39 -26.76 5.50
CA VAL A 282 -6.08 -25.55 5.98
C VAL A 282 -7.20 -25.13 5.03
N ILE A 283 -6.97 -25.16 3.71
CA ILE A 283 -8.01 -24.87 2.71
C ILE A 283 -9.20 -25.83 2.83
N ASP A 284 -8.95 -27.14 2.96
CA ASP A 284 -10.02 -28.13 3.15
C ASP A 284 -10.80 -27.88 4.44
N TYR A 285 -10.09 -27.57 5.52
CA TYR A 285 -10.68 -27.26 6.82
C TYR A 285 -11.58 -26.01 6.76
N LEU A 286 -11.09 -24.92 6.14
CA LEU A 286 -11.83 -23.69 5.88
C LEU A 286 -13.10 -23.94 5.06
N SER A 287 -13.04 -24.85 4.09
CA SER A 287 -14.14 -25.15 3.19
C SER A 287 -15.19 -26.09 3.80
N ARG A 288 -14.77 -27.12 4.53
CA ARG A 288 -15.66 -28.24 4.92
C ARG A 288 -16.02 -28.27 6.38
N ILE A 289 -15.19 -27.70 7.26
CA ILE A 289 -15.37 -27.80 8.71
C ILE A 289 -15.94 -26.49 9.26
N THR A 290 -15.30 -25.36 8.96
CA THR A 290 -15.70 -24.06 9.50
C THR A 290 -16.57 -23.24 8.56
N HIS A 291 -16.70 -23.65 7.29
CA HIS A 291 -17.42 -22.91 6.24
C HIS A 291 -16.99 -21.44 6.13
N SER A 292 -15.72 -21.14 6.45
CA SER A 292 -15.20 -19.77 6.46
C SER A 292 -15.22 -19.10 5.09
N PHE A 293 -15.08 -19.85 4.01
CA PHE A 293 -15.18 -19.28 2.67
C PHE A 293 -16.61 -18.81 2.36
N ASP A 294 -17.62 -19.58 2.78
CA ASP A 294 -19.03 -19.22 2.59
C ASP A 294 -19.42 -18.02 3.46
N TYR A 295 -18.92 -18.00 4.70
CA TYR A 295 -19.03 -16.84 5.58
C TYR A 295 -18.41 -15.60 4.94
N THR A 296 -17.17 -15.71 4.43
CA THR A 296 -16.46 -14.60 3.79
C THR A 296 -17.21 -14.08 2.57
N ARG A 297 -17.76 -14.96 1.71
CA ARG A 297 -18.59 -14.54 0.56
C ARG A 297 -19.85 -13.80 1.01
N THR A 298 -20.49 -14.26 2.08
CA THR A 298 -21.67 -13.58 2.66
C THR A 298 -21.33 -12.17 3.15
N VAL A 299 -20.21 -12.01 3.86
CA VAL A 299 -19.72 -10.71 4.32
C VAL A 299 -19.39 -9.80 3.14
N LEU A 300 -18.67 -10.30 2.13
CA LEU A 300 -18.34 -9.54 0.93
C LEU A 300 -19.57 -9.04 0.19
N ALA A 301 -20.59 -9.89 0.00
CA ALA A 301 -21.86 -9.49 -0.61
C ALA A 301 -22.58 -8.39 0.19
N ALA A 302 -22.56 -8.48 1.52
CA ALA A 302 -23.13 -7.44 2.39
C ALA A 302 -22.36 -6.12 2.31
N LEU A 303 -21.03 -6.14 2.24
CA LEU A 303 -20.19 -4.95 2.08
C LEU A 303 -20.36 -4.31 0.69
N GLU A 304 -20.46 -5.12 -0.36
CA GLU A 304 -20.74 -4.67 -1.73
C GLU A 304 -22.10 -3.96 -1.81
N ALA A 305 -23.15 -4.56 -1.24
CA ALA A 305 -24.48 -3.94 -1.18
C ALA A 305 -24.47 -2.60 -0.43
N GLN A 306 -23.76 -2.53 0.71
CA GLN A 306 -23.58 -1.28 1.45
C GLN A 306 -22.79 -0.24 0.65
N ALA A 307 -21.77 -0.64 -0.10
CA ALA A 307 -20.97 0.28 -0.91
C ALA A 307 -21.81 0.86 -2.06
N HIS A 308 -22.64 0.05 -2.71
CA HIS A 308 -23.60 0.54 -3.70
C HIS A 308 -24.65 1.49 -3.10
N ALA A 309 -25.18 1.16 -1.93
CA ALA A 309 -26.13 2.03 -1.23
C ALA A 309 -25.51 3.38 -0.86
N GLU A 310 -24.26 3.38 -0.39
CA GLU A 310 -23.55 4.60 -0.02
C GLU A 310 -23.19 5.46 -1.24
N VAL A 311 -22.77 4.84 -2.36
CA VAL A 311 -22.60 5.54 -3.64
C VAL A 311 -23.92 6.16 -4.11
N ALA A 312 -25.04 5.46 -3.97
CA ALA A 312 -26.35 5.99 -4.32
C ALA A 312 -26.78 7.14 -3.41
N ARG A 313 -26.51 7.05 -2.10
CA ARG A 313 -26.75 8.13 -1.13
C ARG A 313 -26.00 9.40 -1.51
N ILE A 314 -24.70 9.28 -1.78
CA ILE A 314 -23.85 10.42 -2.17
C ILE A 314 -24.28 10.96 -3.55
N ALA A 315 -24.65 10.09 -4.48
CA ALA A 315 -25.15 10.50 -5.79
C ALA A 315 -26.43 11.33 -5.72
N ALA A 316 -27.29 11.10 -4.72
CA ALA A 316 -28.47 11.92 -4.48
C ALA A 316 -28.13 13.35 -4.03
N LEU A 317 -26.94 13.56 -3.46
CA LEU A 317 -26.45 14.87 -3.00
C LEU A 317 -25.68 15.60 -4.09
N TRP A 318 -24.81 14.90 -4.82
CA TRP A 318 -23.81 15.52 -5.71
C TRP A 318 -23.87 15.07 -7.17
N GLY A 319 -24.91 14.33 -7.55
CA GLY A 319 -25.09 13.80 -8.89
C GLY A 319 -24.46 12.42 -9.09
N THR A 320 -24.85 11.74 -10.18
CA THR A 320 -24.46 10.36 -10.45
C THR A 320 -22.96 10.19 -10.74
N ASN A 321 -22.37 9.10 -10.26
CA ASN A 321 -20.99 8.73 -10.55
C ASN A 321 -20.89 7.33 -11.19
N PRO A 322 -21.17 7.19 -12.50
CA PRO A 322 -21.16 5.90 -13.18
C PRO A 322 -19.76 5.26 -13.21
N ALA A 323 -18.69 6.06 -13.21
CA ALA A 323 -17.32 5.56 -13.18
C ALA A 323 -17.01 4.83 -11.86
N LEU A 324 -17.40 5.41 -10.72
CA LEU A 324 -17.20 4.79 -9.41
C LEU A 324 -18.05 3.52 -9.26
N LYS A 325 -19.29 3.56 -9.76
CA LYS A 325 -20.14 2.37 -9.81
C LYS A 325 -19.50 1.25 -10.65
N ALA A 326 -18.95 1.56 -11.83
CA ALA A 326 -18.27 0.58 -12.66
C ALA A 326 -16.98 0.02 -12.02
N VAL A 327 -16.31 0.79 -11.15
CA VAL A 327 -15.21 0.25 -10.35
C VAL A 327 -15.73 -0.75 -9.32
N LEU A 328 -16.81 -0.42 -8.60
CA LEU A 328 -17.47 -1.32 -7.63
C LEU A 328 -17.94 -2.62 -8.28
N ASP A 329 -18.65 -2.53 -9.41
CA ASP A 329 -19.16 -3.69 -10.16
C ASP A 329 -18.02 -4.64 -10.55
N ALA A 330 -16.81 -4.11 -10.82
CA ALA A 330 -15.63 -4.91 -11.16
C ALA A 330 -14.99 -5.64 -9.95
N LEU A 331 -15.42 -5.33 -8.72
CA LEU A 331 -14.95 -6.00 -7.49
C LEU A 331 -15.80 -7.22 -7.14
N HIS A 332 -16.97 -7.39 -7.75
CA HIS A 332 -17.87 -8.50 -7.50
C HIS A 332 -17.14 -9.85 -7.57
N ILE A 333 -17.36 -10.69 -6.55
CA ILE A 333 -16.91 -12.08 -6.58
C ILE A 333 -18.13 -12.93 -6.93
N PRO A 334 -18.12 -13.62 -8.09
CA PRO A 334 -19.23 -14.49 -8.45
C PRO A 334 -19.42 -15.63 -7.42
N PRO A 335 -20.65 -16.15 -7.30
CA PRO A 335 -21.04 -17.09 -6.25
C PRO A 335 -20.24 -18.40 -6.22
#